data_AF-K0RS40-F1
#
_entry.id   AF-K0RS40-F1
#
_cell.length_a   1.000
_cell.length_b   1.000
_cell.length_c   1.000
_cell.angle_alpha   90.00
_cell.angle_beta   90.00
_cell.angle_gamma   90.00
#
_symmetry.space_group_name_H-M   'P 1'
#
loop_
_entity.id
_entity.type
_entity.pdbx_description
1 polymer ?
#
loop_
_entity_poly.entity_id
_entity_poly.type
_entity_poly.pdbx_seq_one_letter_code
_entity_poly.pdbx_strand_id
1 'polypeptide(L)' 'MPIDHNAYFDSKVQSLASERHGRKFSVGIISAGAYHFGTAAAERMTVVSGMLTAKLVGSDEWVNYPAGTAFEVPANSGF' A
#
# COMPACT_ATOMS: atom_id res chain seq x y z
N MET A 1 -19.41 9.33 5.89
CA MET A 1 -18.22 8.69 5.29
C MET A 1 -17.83 7.57 6.24
N PRO A 2 -18.36 6.34 6.02
CA PRO A 2 -18.01 5.20 6.87
C PRO A 2 -16.51 4.92 6.77
N ILE A 3 -15.94 4.41 7.87
CA ILE A 3 -14.53 4.05 7.95
C ILE A 3 -14.48 2.57 8.32
N ASP A 4 -13.87 1.77 7.45
CA ASP A 4 -13.66 0.35 7.68
C ASP A 4 -12.25 0.14 8.22
N HIS A 5 -12.12 -0.66 9.28
CA HIS A 5 -10.82 -1.06 9.83
C HIS A 5 -10.45 -2.45 9.34
N ASN A 6 -9.22 -2.60 8.88
CA ASN A 6 -8.68 -3.88 8.44
C ASN A 6 -7.35 -4.15 9.13
N ALA A 7 -7.11 -5.41 9.49
CA ALA A 7 -5.87 -5.89 10.06
C ALA A 7 -5.38 -7.14 9.33
N TYR A 8 -4.09 -7.19 9.03
CA TYR A 8 -3.43 -8.23 8.25
C TYR A 8 -2.13 -8.67 8.92
N PHE A 9 -1.62 -9.84 8.55
CA PHE A 9 -0.31 -10.35 8.98
C PHE A 9 -0.11 -10.31 10.51
N ASP A 10 -1.09 -10.83 11.26
CA ASP A 10 -1.09 -10.78 12.73
C ASP A 10 -1.00 -9.35 13.27
N SER A 11 -1.85 -8.46 12.74
CA SER A 11 -1.95 -7.04 13.08
C SER A 11 -0.69 -6.19 12.81
N LYS A 12 0.32 -6.73 12.13
CA LYS A 12 1.52 -5.98 11.72
C LYS A 12 1.25 -4.96 10.63
N VAL A 13 0.17 -5.16 9.87
CA VAL A 13 -0.32 -4.19 8.89
C VAL A 13 -1.77 -3.88 9.21
N GLN A 14 -2.10 -2.62 9.39
CA GLN A 14 -3.45 -2.17 9.71
C GLN A 14 -3.81 -0.96 8.87
N SER A 15 -5.05 -0.89 8.40
CA SER A 15 -5.55 0.21 7.59
C SER A 15 -6.95 0.65 7.97
N LEU A 16 -7.25 1.90 7.62
CA LEU A 16 -8.56 2.52 7.65
C LEU A 16 -8.94 2.85 6.22
N ALA A 17 -9.96 2.16 5.69
CA ALA A 17 -10.47 2.36 4.34
C ALA A 17 -11.72 3.25 4.35
N SER A 18 -11.87 4.05 3.31
CA SER A 18 -13.02 4.94 3.14
C SER A 18 -13.21 5.30 1.66
N GLU A 19 -14.36 5.87 1.34
CA GLU A 19 -14.65 6.43 0.02
C GLU A 19 -14.96 7.92 0.11
N ARG A 20 -14.45 8.69 -0.85
CA ARG A 20 -14.77 10.11 -0.99
C ARG A 20 -14.95 10.46 -2.47
N HIS A 21 -16.06 11.13 -2.82
CA HIS A 21 -16.40 11.50 -4.19
C HIS A 21 -16.34 10.30 -5.18
N GLY A 22 -16.81 9.11 -4.76
CA GLY A 22 -16.79 7.89 -5.58
C GLY A 22 -15.42 7.23 -5.71
N ARG A 23 -14.39 7.72 -5.00
CA ARG A 23 -13.03 7.16 -5.04
C ARG A 23 -12.69 6.54 -3.69
N LYS A 24 -12.34 5.26 -3.72
CA LYS A 24 -11.86 4.52 -2.54
C LYS A 24 -10.41 4.88 -2.25
N PHE A 25 -10.07 4.96 -0.97
CA PHE A 25 -8.71 5.14 -0.49
C PHE A 25 -8.56 4.45 0.87
N SER A 26 -7.33 4.16 1.25
CA SER A 26 -7.01 3.72 2.60
C SER A 26 -5.75 4.41 3.12
N VAL A 27 -5.66 4.51 4.44
CA VAL A 27 -4.44 4.93 5.14
C VAL A 27 -4.10 3.86 6.16
N GLY A 28 -2.83 3.55 6.33
CA GLY A 28 -2.43 2.45 7.19
C GLY A 28 -1.00 2.53 7.67
N ILE A 29 -0.68 1.65 8.62
CA ILE A 29 0.66 1.48 9.17
C ILE A 29 1.13 0.08 8.79
N ILE A 30 2.37 0.00 8.29
CA ILE A 30 3.06 -1.24 7.97
C ILE A 30 4.24 -1.35 8.93
N SER A 31 4.21 -2.33 9.84
CA SER A 31 5.33 -2.61 10.74
C SER A 31 6.51 -3.17 9.96
N ALA A 32 7.74 -2.94 10.44
CA ALA A 32 8.94 -3.46 9.80
C ALA A 32 8.86 -4.98 9.54
N GLY A 33 9.16 -5.38 8.30
CA GLY A 33 9.06 -6.76 7.84
C GLY A 33 9.01 -6.85 6.32
N ALA A 34 8.89 -8.08 5.81
CA ALA A 34 8.68 -8.35 4.39
C ALA A 34 7.28 -8.91 4.19
N TYR A 35 6.54 -8.35 3.24
CA TYR A 35 5.15 -8.70 2.95
C TYR A 35 4.96 -8.69 1.45
N HIS A 36 3.91 -9.37 0.98
CA HIS A 36 3.50 -9.30 -0.41
C HIS A 36 2.05 -8.82 -0.47
N PHE A 37 1.80 -7.85 -1.34
CA PHE A 37 0.48 -7.29 -1.57
C PHE A 37 0.08 -7.47 -3.04
N GLY A 38 -1.13 -7.99 -3.26
CA GLY A 38 -1.73 -8.11 -4.58
C GLY A 38 -2.73 -6.98 -4.83
N THR A 39 -2.83 -6.52 -6.08
CA THR A 39 -3.74 -5.46 -6.50
C THR A 39 -4.78 -6.00 -7.48
N ALA A 40 -6.05 -5.71 -7.23
CA ALA A 40 -7.11 -6.01 -8.20
C ALA A 40 -7.29 -4.84 -9.19
N ALA A 41 -7.42 -3.62 -8.67
CA ALA A 41 -7.38 -2.38 -9.44
C ALA A 41 -5.99 -1.75 -9.38
N ALA A 42 -5.68 -0.81 -10.28
CA ALA A 42 -4.44 -0.07 -10.18
C ALA A 42 -4.44 0.81 -8.92
N GLU A 43 -3.31 0.88 -8.23
CA GLU A 43 -3.16 1.57 -6.95
C GLU A 43 -1.99 2.54 -6.98
N ARG A 44 -2.17 3.69 -6.34
CA ARG A 44 -1.10 4.65 -6.05
C ARG A 44 -0.75 4.58 -4.57
N MET A 45 0.43 4.06 -4.26
CA MET A 45 0.94 4.01 -2.89
C MET A 45 1.71 5.28 -2.58
N THR A 46 1.33 6.01 -1.52
CA THR A 46 2.05 7.22 -1.06
C THR A 46 2.64 6.96 0.31
N VAL A 47 3.95 7.16 0.45
CA VAL A 47 4.65 7.00 1.72
C VAL A 47 4.50 8.28 2.53
N VAL A 48 3.61 8.27 3.52
CA VAL A 48 3.36 9.44 4.37
C VAL A 48 4.51 9.67 5.36
N SER A 49 5.03 8.59 5.95
CA SER A 49 6.13 8.60 6.91
C SER A 49 6.93 7.29 6.84
N GLY A 50 8.20 7.34 7.24
CA GLY A 50 9.11 6.20 7.16
C GLY A 50 9.66 5.97 5.74
N MET A 51 9.89 4.69 5.41
CA MET A 51 10.42 4.26 4.11
C MET A 51 9.82 2.90 3.75
N LEU A 52 9.38 2.75 2.50
CA LEU A 52 9.07 1.45 1.91
C LEU A 52 10.15 1.07 0.91
N THR A 53 10.61 -0.17 0.96
CA THR A 53 11.41 -0.77 -0.11
C THR A 53 10.49 -1.75 -0.82
N ALA A 54 10.16 -1.50 -2.09
CA ALA A 54 9.17 -2.27 -2.83
C ALA A 54 9.77 -2.79 -4.15
N LYS A 55 9.33 -3.98 -4.57
CA LYS A 55 9.66 -4.57 -5.86
C LYS A 55 8.37 -4.94 -6.57
N LEU A 56 8.07 -4.22 -7.65
CA LEU A 56 6.86 -4.48 -8.44
C LEU A 56 6.99 -5.81 -9.21
N VAL A 57 5.88 -6.52 -9.37
CA VAL A 57 5.83 -7.68 -10.28
C VAL A 57 6.27 -7.26 -11.68
N GLY A 58 7.20 -8.03 -12.27
CA GLY A 58 7.84 -7.73 -13.56
C GLY A 58 9.13 -6.92 -13.46
N SER A 59 9.53 -6.48 -12.26
CA SER A 59 10.85 -5.93 -11.96
C SER A 59 11.68 -6.90 -11.12
N ASP A 60 12.98 -6.95 -11.38
CA ASP A 60 13.96 -7.64 -10.54
C ASP A 60 14.62 -6.70 -9.50
N GLU A 61 14.30 -5.41 -9.55
CA GLU A 61 14.91 -4.38 -8.72
C GLU A 61 14.02 -3.95 -7.55
N TRP A 62 14.62 -3.88 -6.37
CA TRP A 62 14.03 -3.24 -5.20
C TRP A 62 14.29 -1.74 -5.24
N VAL A 63 13.23 -0.94 -5.07
CA VAL A 63 13.31 0.52 -5.09
C VAL A 63 12.93 1.08 -3.72
N ASN A 64 13.69 2.06 -3.24
CA ASN A 64 13.42 2.75 -1.99
C ASN A 64 12.51 3.95 -2.21
N TYR A 65 11.43 4.00 -1.46
CA TYR A 65 10.41 5.04 -1.43
C TYR A 65 10.40 5.69 -0.03
N PRO A 66 11.17 6.77 0.19
CA PRO A 66 11.13 7.51 1.45
C PRO A 66 9.83 8.33 1.58
N ALA A 67 9.57 8.85 2.78
CA ALA A 67 8.45 9.75 3.06
C ALA A 67 8.34 10.89 2.03
N GLY A 68 7.11 11.19 1.60
CA GLY A 68 6.81 12.18 0.57
C GLY A 68 6.84 11.64 -0.86
N THR A 69 7.32 10.41 -1.07
CA THR A 69 7.31 9.75 -2.39
C THR A 69 6.07 8.89 -2.60
N ALA A 70 5.87 8.46 -3.83
CA ALA A 70 4.80 7.57 -4.21
C ALA A 70 5.18 6.71 -5.42
N PHE A 71 4.50 5.59 -5.59
CA PHE A 71 4.63 4.71 -6.74
C PHE A 71 3.28 4.15 -7.18
N GLU A 72 3.21 3.80 -8.47
CA GLU A 72 2.02 3.23 -9.09
C GLU A 72 2.19 1.71 -9.22
N VAL A 73 1.15 0.97 -8.86
CA VAL A 73 1.07 -0.48 -9.00
C VAL A 73 -0.03 -0.79 -10.01
N PRO A 74 0.25 -1.54 -11.10
CA PRO A 74 -0.77 -1.90 -12.08
C PRO A 74 -1.93 -2.70 -11.48
N ALA A 75 -3.07 -2.73 -12.18
CA ALA A 75 -4.16 -3.65 -11.87
C ALA A 75 -3.73 -5.11 -12.10
N ASN A 76 -4.33 -6.05 -11.37
CA ASN A 76 -4.02 -7.49 -11.43
C ASN A 76 -2.52 -7.79 -11.26
N SER A 77 -1.87 -7.11 -10.31
CA SER A 77 -0.42 -7.18 -10.10
C SER A 77 -0.10 -7.29 -8.60
N GLY A 78 1.11 -6.90 -8.20
CA GLY A 78 1.51 -6.82 -6.81
C GLY A 78 2.89 -6.18 -6.60
N PHE A 79 3.27 -6.07 -5.33
CA PHE A 79 4.56 -5.55 -4.87
C PHE A 79 5.00 -6.15 -3.53
#